data_AF-A0A918BKH5-F1
#
_entry.id   AF-A0A918BKH5-F1
#
_cell.length_a   1.000
_cell.length_b   1.000
_cell.length_c   1.000
_cell.angle_alpha   90.00
_cell.angle_beta   90.00
_cell.angle_gamma   90.00
#
_symmetry.space_group_name_H-M   'P 1'
#
loop_
_entity.id
_entity.type
_entity.pdbx_description
1 polymer ?
#
loop_
_entity_poly.entity_id
_entity_poly.type
_entity_poly.pdbx_seq_one_letter_code
_entity_poly.pdbx_strand_id
1 'polypeptide(L)'
;MTLLSVAVAAIGRATLTDVCQSSVTRTPFGALTLVIRSGRGTPVEATGMVIDLQQVTGDLRFGQVQMGRDAATLDASPPTHGAPGAYGQQAKTFGITRMRMDAWSLAAGSFSLRDASMSIRPGARPCGD
;
A
#
# COMPACT_ATOMS: atom_id res chain seq x y z
N MET A 1 16.40 2.00 14.43
CA MET A 1 16.09 0.62 14.00
C MET A 1 15.82 0.70 12.51
N THR A 2 16.78 0.28 11.69
CA THR A 2 16.72 0.42 10.23
C THR A 2 15.69 -0.58 9.70
N LEU A 3 14.63 -0.10 9.05
CA LEU A 3 13.69 -0.96 8.33
C LEU A 3 14.49 -1.65 7.21
N LEU A 4 14.76 -2.95 7.38
CA LEU A 4 15.29 -3.79 6.31
C LEU A 4 14.12 -4.06 5.34
N SER A 5 13.92 -3.16 4.39
CA SER A 5 12.91 -3.33 3.35
C SER A 5 13.22 -4.58 2.53
N VAL A 6 12.34 -5.57 2.57
CA VAL A 6 12.54 -6.85 1.87
C VAL A 6 12.28 -6.68 0.36
N ALA A 7 11.30 -5.85 0.00
CA ALA A 7 11.00 -5.51 -1.38
C ALA A 7 10.38 -4.11 -1.47
N VAL A 8 10.98 -3.24 -2.27
CA VAL A 8 10.50 -1.87 -2.49
C VAL A 8 9.85 -1.77 -3.87
N ALA A 9 8.59 -1.30 -3.91
CA ALA A 9 7.86 -1.04 -5.15
C ALA A 9 7.67 0.47 -5.37
N ALA A 10 8.30 1.05 -6.39
CA ALA A 10 8.08 2.44 -6.79
C ALA A 10 7.07 2.54 -7.93
N ILE A 11 6.00 3.32 -7.74
CA ILE A 11 4.86 3.38 -8.63
C ILE A 11 4.55 4.83 -8.97
N GLY A 12 4.62 5.18 -10.25
CA GLY A 12 4.34 6.54 -10.71
C GLY A 12 2.88 6.94 -10.51
N ARG A 13 1.94 6.10 -10.96
CA ARG A 13 0.49 6.24 -10.74
C ARG A 13 -0.14 4.90 -10.38
N ALA A 14 -1.03 4.91 -9.39
CA ALA A 14 -1.82 3.75 -9.02
C ALA A 14 -3.31 4.03 -8.96
N THR A 15 -4.08 3.04 -9.40
CA THR A 15 -5.53 3.02 -9.29
C THR A 15 -5.93 1.82 -8.44
N LEU A 16 -6.61 2.06 -7.32
CA LEU A 16 -7.05 1.03 -6.39
C LEU A 16 -8.57 0.99 -6.29
N THR A 17 -9.15 -0.22 -6.33
CA THR A 17 -10.60 -0.43 -6.18
C THR A 17 -10.88 -1.43 -5.07
N ASP A 18 -12.02 -1.23 -4.38
CA ASP A 18 -12.45 -2.00 -3.19
C ASP A 18 -11.33 -2.12 -2.14
N VAL A 19 -10.84 -0.96 -1.69
CA VAL A 19 -9.77 -0.87 -0.70
C VAL A 19 -10.35 -1.06 0.70
N CYS A 20 -9.77 -1.98 1.47
CA CYS A 20 -10.03 -2.14 2.88
C CYS A 20 -8.70 -2.11 3.65
N GLN A 21 -8.53 -1.09 4.50
CA GLN A 21 -7.40 -0.98 5.42
C GLN A 21 -7.92 -1.13 6.84
N SER A 22 -7.26 -1.95 7.67
CA SER A 22 -7.61 -2.09 9.07
C SER A 22 -6.39 -2.20 9.96
N SER A 23 -6.51 -1.68 11.18
CA SER A 23 -5.50 -1.86 12.22
C SER A 23 -6.17 -2.18 13.55
N VAL A 24 -5.67 -3.21 14.23
CA VAL A 24 -6.15 -3.63 15.55
C VAL A 24 -5.22 -3.07 16.62
N THR A 25 -5.79 -2.25 17.51
CA THR A 25 -5.08 -1.70 18.67
C THR A 25 -5.61 -2.35 19.95
N ARG A 26 -4.72 -2.89 20.77
CA ARG A 26 -5.07 -3.40 22.10
C ARG A 26 -5.03 -2.27 23.12
N THR A 27 -6.11 -2.12 23.89
CA THR A 27 -6.22 -1.16 24.98
C THR A 27 -6.51 -1.88 26.30
N PRO A 28 -6.33 -1.23 27.46
CA PRO A 28 -6.74 -1.79 28.76
C PRO A 28 -8.23 -2.16 28.84
N PHE A 29 -9.07 -1.60 27.96
CA PHE A 29 -10.52 -1.83 27.93
C PHE A 29 -10.96 -2.84 26.85
N GLY A 30 -9.99 -3.48 26.17
CA GLY A 30 -10.24 -4.42 25.08
C GLY A 30 -9.62 -3.98 23.75
N ALA A 31 -9.77 -4.82 22.73
CA ALA A 31 -9.31 -4.51 21.38
C ALA A 31 -10.24 -3.50 20.70
N LEU A 32 -9.65 -2.59 19.93
CA LEU A 32 -10.36 -1.72 19.00
C LEU A 32 -9.79 -1.96 17.60
N THR A 33 -10.65 -1.91 16.58
CA THR A 33 -10.22 -1.98 15.19
C THR A 33 -10.58 -0.68 14.48
N LEU A 34 -9.57 0.01 13.97
CA LEU A 34 -9.74 1.05 12.97
C LEU A 34 -9.97 0.38 11.61
N VAL A 35 -11.01 0.79 10.89
CA VAL A 35 -11.30 0.34 9.53
C VAL A 35 -11.51 1.53 8.62
N ILE A 36 -10.77 1.57 7.51
CA ILE A 36 -10.91 2.51 6.41
C ILE A 36 -11.32 1.73 5.17
N ARG A 37 -12.41 2.13 4.52
CA ARG A 37 -12.85 1.58 3.24
C ARG A 37 -12.99 2.67 2.20
N SER A 38 -12.59 2.40 0.96
CA SER A 38 -12.69 3.32 -0.17
C SER A 38 -12.70 2.56 -1.49
N GLY A 39 -12.90 3.25 -2.62
CA GLY A 39 -12.75 2.62 -3.94
C GLY A 39 -13.91 1.73 -4.38
N ARG A 40 -15.10 1.80 -3.73
CA ARG A 40 -16.28 1.00 -4.08
C ARG A 40 -17.14 1.59 -5.19
N GLY A 41 -17.01 2.89 -5.46
CA GLY A 41 -17.63 3.59 -6.59
C GLY A 41 -16.56 4.26 -7.43
N THR A 42 -15.97 5.33 -6.89
CA THR A 42 -14.83 6.00 -7.52
C THR A 42 -13.52 5.35 -7.09
N PRO A 43 -12.65 4.91 -8.02
CA PRO A 43 -11.33 4.38 -7.68
C PRO A 43 -10.49 5.36 -6.85
N VAL A 44 -9.66 4.83 -5.97
CA VAL A 44 -8.61 5.59 -5.29
C VAL A 44 -7.47 5.80 -6.27
N GLU A 45 -7.04 7.05 -6.40
CA GLU A 45 -5.87 7.41 -7.21
C GLU A 45 -4.72 7.82 -6.29
N ALA A 46 -3.53 7.32 -6.58
CA ALA A 46 -2.30 7.66 -5.88
C ALA A 46 -1.18 7.93 -6.89
N THR A 47 -0.27 8.85 -6.57
CA THR A 47 0.90 9.14 -7.39
C THR A 47 2.17 9.15 -6.56
N GLY A 48 3.28 8.73 -7.17
CA GLY A 48 4.57 8.67 -6.49
C GLY A 48 4.48 7.81 -5.23
N MET A 49 4.02 6.58 -5.41
CA MET A 49 3.84 5.64 -4.31
C MET A 49 5.06 4.73 -4.19
N VAL A 50 5.56 4.60 -2.96
CA VAL A 50 6.58 3.64 -2.58
C VAL A 50 5.99 2.71 -1.52
N ILE A 51 5.97 1.42 -1.81
CA ILE A 51 5.43 0.41 -0.91
C ILE A 51 6.58 -0.47 -0.42
N ASP A 52 6.71 -0.58 0.91
CA ASP A 52 7.59 -1.55 1.55
C ASP A 52 6.74 -2.77 1.92
N LEU A 53 6.86 -3.81 1.09
CA LEU A 53 5.94 -4.94 1.08
C LEU A 53 6.45 -6.07 1.98
N GLN A 54 5.60 -6.57 2.88
CA GLN A 54 5.70 -7.96 3.36
C GLN A 54 4.78 -8.85 2.53
N GLN A 55 3.52 -8.45 2.33
CA GLN A 55 2.59 -9.14 1.44
C GLN A 55 1.51 -8.18 0.90
N VAL A 56 1.26 -8.22 -0.41
CA VAL A 56 0.06 -7.64 -1.03
C VAL A 56 -0.65 -8.73 -1.82
N THR A 57 -1.97 -8.81 -1.66
CA THR A 57 -2.82 -9.75 -2.40
C THR A 57 -3.95 -9.00 -3.10
N GLY A 58 -4.36 -9.50 -4.26
CA GLY A 58 -5.34 -8.88 -5.14
C GLY A 58 -5.04 -9.24 -6.59
N ASP A 59 -5.86 -8.76 -7.52
CA ASP A 59 -5.55 -8.87 -8.95
C ASP A 59 -4.61 -7.72 -9.32
N LEU A 60 -3.33 -8.04 -9.49
CA LEU A 60 -2.28 -7.05 -9.77
C LEU A 60 -2.09 -6.89 -11.28
N ARG A 61 -2.06 -5.63 -11.74
CA ARG A 61 -1.71 -5.28 -13.13
C ARG A 61 -0.63 -4.23 -13.13
N PHE A 62 0.50 -4.55 -13.77
CA PHE A 62 1.61 -3.62 -13.91
C PHE A 62 1.73 -3.14 -15.35
N GLY A 63 1.85 -1.83 -15.54
CA GLY A 63 2.20 -1.22 -16.81
C GLY A 63 3.66 -0.80 -16.82
N GLN A 64 4.42 -1.29 -17.79
CA GLN A 64 5.85 -0.99 -17.98
C GLN A 64 6.68 -1.31 -16.72
N VAL A 65 6.55 -2.55 -16.26
CA VAL A 65 7.20 -3.03 -15.04
C VAL A 65 8.68 -3.33 -15.26
N GLN A 66 9.49 -3.01 -14.27
CA GLN A 66 10.88 -3.39 -14.14
C GLN A 66 11.06 -4.04 -12.77
N MET A 67 11.58 -5.26 -12.74
CA MET A 67 11.72 -6.07 -11.52
C MET A 67 13.19 -6.45 -11.32
N GLY A 68 13.62 -6.70 -10.09
CA GLY A 68 15.01 -7.09 -9.80
C GLY A 68 16.03 -5.97 -9.97
N ARG A 69 15.59 -4.72 -9.87
CA ARG A 69 16.49 -3.56 -9.84
C ARG A 69 17.04 -3.38 -8.42
N ASP A 70 18.16 -2.67 -8.31
CA ASP A 70 18.57 -2.14 -7.00
C ASP A 70 17.56 -1.07 -6.56
N ALA A 71 17.03 -1.20 -5.35
CA ALA A 71 15.99 -0.31 -4.83
C ALA A 71 16.44 1.16 -4.74
N ALA A 72 17.73 1.46 -4.64
CA ALA A 72 18.27 2.82 -4.65
C ALA A 72 18.31 3.43 -6.06
N THR A 73 18.08 2.65 -7.11
CA THR A 73 18.07 3.13 -8.50
C THR A 73 16.66 3.40 -9.03
N LEU A 74 15.63 3.14 -8.22
CA LEU A 74 14.24 3.33 -8.63
C LEU A 74 13.93 4.81 -8.86
N ASP A 75 13.33 5.11 -10.00
CA ASP A 75 13.09 6.48 -10.48
C ASP A 75 11.62 6.73 -10.85
N ALA A 76 10.75 5.71 -10.73
CA ALA A 76 9.33 5.84 -11.01
C ALA A 76 8.56 6.69 -9.98
N SER A 77 9.13 6.96 -8.79
CA SER A 77 8.50 7.71 -7.70
C SER A 77 9.46 8.72 -7.04
N PRO A 78 9.96 9.73 -7.79
CA PRO A 78 10.93 10.67 -7.25
C PRO A 78 10.32 11.55 -6.14
N PRO A 79 11.09 11.93 -5.10
CA PRO A 79 12.50 11.59 -4.85
C PRO A 79 12.69 10.26 -4.10
N THR A 80 11.61 9.55 -3.76
CA THR A 80 11.60 8.43 -2.83
C THR A 80 12.03 7.12 -3.50
N HIS A 81 13.11 6.54 -3.00
CA HIS A 81 13.66 5.24 -3.43
C HIS A 81 14.03 4.39 -2.20
N GLY A 82 14.29 3.10 -2.42
CA GLY A 82 14.68 2.18 -1.35
C GLY A 82 16.17 2.25 -1.01
N ALA A 83 16.58 1.47 -0.01
CA ALA A 83 17.99 1.37 0.37
C ALA A 83 18.83 0.62 -0.68
N PRO A 84 20.12 0.97 -0.89
CA PRO A 84 21.02 0.24 -1.77
C PRO A 84 21.10 -1.25 -1.42
N GLY A 85 21.18 -2.12 -2.42
CA GLY A 85 21.27 -3.57 -2.25
C GLY A 85 19.96 -4.29 -1.92
N ALA A 86 18.87 -3.55 -1.66
CA ALA A 86 17.55 -4.16 -1.51
C ALA A 86 16.92 -4.49 -2.87
N TYR A 87 16.06 -5.51 -2.91
CA TYR A 87 15.29 -5.83 -4.11
C TYR A 87 14.30 -4.70 -4.43
N GLY A 88 14.44 -4.13 -5.62
CA GLY A 88 13.62 -3.05 -6.13
C GLY A 88 12.80 -3.51 -7.33
N GLN A 89 11.55 -3.05 -7.37
CA GLN A 89 10.70 -3.13 -8.54
C GLN A 89 10.01 -1.79 -8.76
N GLN A 90 9.70 -1.47 -10.01
CA GLN A 90 8.95 -0.28 -10.35
C GLN A 90 8.02 -0.47 -11.52
N ALA A 91 6.99 0.36 -11.59
CA ALA A 91 6.09 0.42 -12.73
C ALA A 91 5.64 1.86 -12.96
N LYS A 92 5.37 2.20 -14.23
CA LYS A 92 4.78 3.51 -14.55
C LYS A 92 3.34 3.59 -14.05
N THR A 93 2.59 2.51 -14.26
CA THR A 93 1.21 2.36 -13.76
C THR A 93 1.04 1.06 -13.00
N PHE A 94 0.23 1.11 -11.95
CA PHE A 94 -0.12 -0.06 -11.14
C PHE A 94 -1.62 -0.07 -10.87
N GLY A 95 -2.30 -1.13 -11.28
CA GLY A 95 -3.69 -1.37 -10.97
C GLY A 95 -3.80 -2.51 -9.98
N ILE A 96 -4.62 -2.32 -8.94
CA ILE A 96 -4.97 -3.40 -8.02
C ILE A 96 -6.47 -3.40 -7.75
N THR A 97 -7.08 -4.57 -7.90
CA THR A 97 -8.48 -4.79 -7.50
C THR A 97 -8.53 -5.81 -6.36
N ARG A 98 -9.56 -5.69 -5.52
CA ARG A 98 -9.76 -6.57 -4.34
C ARG A 98 -8.54 -6.59 -3.43
N MET A 99 -7.93 -5.42 -3.25
CA MET A 99 -6.67 -5.29 -2.51
C MET A 99 -6.83 -5.72 -1.06
N ARG A 100 -5.95 -6.61 -0.61
CA ARG A 100 -5.62 -6.78 0.81
C ARG A 100 -4.13 -6.60 1.00
N MET A 101 -3.74 -5.70 1.89
CA MET A 101 -2.34 -5.41 2.20
C MET A 101 -2.02 -5.83 3.62
N ASP A 102 -0.89 -6.51 3.76
CA ASP A 102 -0.12 -6.64 4.98
C ASP A 102 1.25 -5.99 4.71
N ALA A 103 1.31 -4.67 4.92
CA ALA A 103 2.46 -3.85 4.60
C ALA A 103 3.01 -3.23 5.88
N TRP A 104 4.34 -3.24 6.05
CA TRP A 104 5.01 -2.53 7.15
C TRP A 104 4.87 -1.03 7.01
N SER A 105 4.92 -0.53 5.77
CA SER A 105 4.79 0.89 5.46
C SER A 105 4.32 1.09 4.03
N LEU A 106 3.42 2.04 3.86
CA LEU A 106 3.02 2.57 2.56
C LEU A 106 3.21 4.08 2.59
N ALA A 107 4.07 4.58 1.70
CA ALA A 107 4.28 6.01 1.50
C ALA A 107 3.80 6.39 0.11
N ALA A 108 3.08 7.50 -0.02
CA ALA A 108 2.68 8.03 -1.31
C ALA A 108 2.85 9.54 -1.31
N GLY A 109 3.35 10.08 -2.43
CA GLY A 109 3.49 11.52 -2.63
C GLY A 109 2.13 12.21 -2.68
N SER A 110 1.15 11.61 -3.36
CA SER A 110 -0.27 11.99 -3.23
C SER A 110 -1.14 10.76 -3.06
N PHE A 111 -2.13 10.87 -2.16
CA PHE A 111 -3.09 9.80 -1.88
C PHE A 111 -4.50 10.38 -1.81
N SER A 112 -5.31 10.08 -2.82
CA SER A 112 -6.66 10.63 -2.96
C SER A 112 -7.70 9.56 -2.66
N LEU A 113 -8.06 9.46 -1.39
CA LEU A 113 -9.22 8.69 -0.95
C LEU A 113 -10.51 9.36 -1.46
N ARG A 114 -11.23 8.67 -2.33
CA ARG A 114 -12.59 9.03 -2.79
C ARG A 114 -13.58 8.04 -2.21
N ASP A 115 -14.77 8.54 -1.87
CA ASP A 115 -15.85 7.75 -1.27
C ASP A 115 -15.38 6.95 -0.03
N ALA A 116 -14.49 7.56 0.76
CA ALA A 116 -13.88 6.90 1.89
C ALA A 116 -14.75 6.97 3.13
N SER A 117 -14.82 5.85 3.84
CA SER A 117 -15.42 5.76 5.17
C SER A 117 -14.37 5.30 6.17
N MET A 118 -14.33 5.97 7.32
CA MET A 118 -13.46 5.62 8.44
C MET A 118 -14.35 5.32 9.65
N SER A 119 -14.10 4.19 10.32
CA SER A 119 -14.85 3.79 11.51
C SER A 119 -13.96 3.07 12.52
N ILE A 120 -14.28 3.23 13.80
CA ILE A 120 -13.67 2.47 14.90
C ILE A 120 -14.70 1.45 15.37
N ARG A 121 -14.30 0.19 15.48
CA ARG A 121 -15.15 -0.93 15.92
C ARG A 121 -14.58 -1.55 17.19
N PRO A 122 -15.40 -1.90 18.19
CA PRO A 122 -14.95 -2.71 19.31
C PRO A 122 -14.61 -4.14 18.86
N GLY A 123 -13.59 -4.74 19.49
CA GLY A 123 -13.04 -6.06 19.17
C GLY A 123 -11.96 -6.04 18.09
N ALA A 124 -11.30 -7.18 17.90
CA ALA A 124 -10.40 -7.44 16.77
C ALA A 124 -11.23 -7.90 15.57
N ARG A 125 -11.39 -7.01 14.59
CA ARG A 125 -12.25 -7.20 13.41
C ARG A 125 -11.54 -6.68 12.14
N PRO A 126 -10.34 -7.18 11.81
CA PRO A 126 -9.60 -6.70 10.64
C PRO A 126 -10.35 -6.98 9.33
N CYS A 127 -9.96 -6.29 8.26
CA CYS A 127 -10.46 -6.51 6.92
C CYS A 127 -10.14 -7.95 6.47
N GLY A 128 -11.17 -8.76 6.21
CA GLY A 128 -11.02 -10.08 5.60
C GLY A 128 -11.15 -11.28 6.54
N ASP A 129 -11.51 -11.06 7.81
CA ASP A 129 -12.09 -12.07 8.71
C ASP A 129 -13.60 -12.23 8.50
#